data_AF-A0A6P2KZ84-F1
#
_entry.id   AF-A0A6P2KZ84-F1
#
_cell.length_a   1.000
_cell.length_b   1.000
_cell.length_c   1.000
_cell.angle_alpha   90.00
_cell.angle_beta   90.00
_cell.angle_gamma   90.00
#
_symmetry.space_group_name_H-M   'P 1'
#
loop_
_entity.id
_entity.type
_entity.pdbx_description
1 polymer ?
#
loop_
_entity_poly.entity_id
_entity_poly.type
_entity_poly.pdbx_seq_one_letter_code
_entity_poly.pdbx_strand_id
1 'polypeptide(L)'
;MARTLPRPIASPDPLAPDLAALGALVRNRRAQNQMRIDDAADMLGVSKDVLSRLENGRAVSLDKLFKVLDGLGLNLLVVPKREVPVARKALHELAEPTVPAGAREGA
;
A
#
# COMPACT_ATOMS: atom_id res chain seq x y z
N MET A 1 8.38 24.72 -1.42
CA MET A 1 6.94 24.62 -1.07
C MET A 1 6.70 23.31 -0.34
N ALA A 2 6.20 23.38 0.90
CA ALA A 2 5.94 22.21 1.73
C ALA A 2 4.90 21.32 1.05
N ARG A 3 5.31 20.11 0.63
CA ARG A 3 4.39 19.14 0.03
C ARG A 3 3.73 18.36 1.16
N THR A 4 2.44 18.59 1.33
CA THR A 4 1.56 18.04 2.38
C THR A 4 1.69 16.52 2.51
N LEU A 5 1.76 16.04 3.74
CA LEU A 5 1.68 14.61 4.03
C LEU A 5 0.31 14.06 3.58
N PRO A 6 0.28 12.99 2.77
CA PRO A 6 -1.00 12.36 2.41
C PRO A 6 -1.67 11.78 3.65
N ARG A 7 -3.01 11.79 3.68
CA ARG A 7 -3.78 11.15 4.74
C ARG A 7 -3.81 9.64 4.51
N PRO A 8 -3.38 8.80 5.47
CA PRO A 8 -3.44 7.36 5.32
C PRO A 8 -4.87 6.84 5.49
N ILE A 9 -5.20 5.82 4.70
CA ILE A 9 -6.34 4.94 4.87
C ILE A 9 -5.86 3.75 5.73
N ALA A 10 -6.58 3.45 6.81
CA ALA A 10 -6.22 2.39 7.75
C ALA A 10 -6.24 1.01 7.09
N SER A 11 -7.33 0.70 6.36
CA SER A 11 -7.54 -0.60 5.71
C SER A 11 -7.86 -0.41 4.22
N PRO A 12 -6.85 -0.19 3.36
CA PRO A 12 -7.09 -0.11 1.93
C PRO A 12 -7.44 -1.49 1.34
N ASP A 13 -8.22 -1.52 0.26
CA ASP A 13 -8.45 -2.74 -0.52
C ASP A 13 -7.14 -3.18 -1.18
N PRO A 14 -6.59 -4.37 -0.89
CA PRO A 14 -5.28 -4.80 -1.40
C PRO A 14 -5.26 -5.10 -2.91
N LEU A 15 -6.40 -5.11 -3.59
CA LEU A 15 -6.48 -5.40 -5.02
C LEU A 15 -6.04 -4.20 -5.88
N ALA A 16 -5.05 -4.42 -6.74
CA ALA A 16 -4.67 -3.47 -7.79
C ALA A 16 -5.03 -4.01 -9.19
N PRO A 17 -6.19 -3.66 -9.77
CA PRO A 17 -6.56 -4.09 -11.12
C PRO A 17 -5.82 -3.32 -12.23
N ASP A 18 -5.25 -2.16 -11.91
CA ASP A 18 -4.56 -1.27 -12.84
C ASP A 18 -3.42 -0.49 -12.16
N LEU A 19 -2.70 0.33 -12.94
CA LEU A 19 -1.59 1.14 -12.44
C LEU A 19 -2.03 2.19 -11.42
N ALA A 20 -3.23 2.77 -11.57
CA ALA A 20 -3.73 3.80 -10.67
C ALA A 20 -4.01 3.23 -9.28
N ALA A 21 -4.64 2.08 -9.20
CA ALA A 21 -4.89 1.36 -7.96
C ALA A 21 -3.58 0.91 -7.30
N LEU A 22 -2.62 0.38 -8.07
CA LEU A 22 -1.29 0.03 -7.54
C LEU A 22 -0.58 1.26 -6.96
N GLY A 23 -0.57 2.36 -7.71
CA GLY A 23 0.00 3.64 -7.27
C GLY A 23 -0.63 4.16 -5.99
N ALA A 24 -1.96 4.07 -5.87
CA ALA A 24 -2.69 4.47 -4.66
C ALA A 24 -2.29 3.64 -3.44
N LEU A 25 -2.07 2.32 -3.59
CA LEU A 25 -1.59 1.46 -2.50
C LEU A 25 -0.18 1.84 -2.04
N VAL A 26 0.74 2.06 -2.99
CA VAL A 26 2.10 2.54 -2.71
C VAL A 26 2.06 3.88 -1.96
N ARG A 27 1.25 4.82 -2.46
CA ARG A 27 1.05 6.14 -1.84
C ARG A 27 0.49 6.01 -0.43
N ASN A 28 -0.49 5.13 -0.22
CA ASN A 28 -1.10 4.90 1.07
C ASN A 28 -0.10 4.34 2.07
N ARG A 29 0.74 3.38 1.65
CA ARG A 29 1.79 2.83 2.51
C ARG A 29 2.80 3.91 2.92
N ARG A 30 3.23 4.76 1.98
CA ARG A 30 4.08 5.91 2.34
C ARG A 30 3.38 6.87 3.32
N ALA A 31 2.08 7.10 3.14
CA ALA A 31 1.27 7.91 4.06
C ALA A 31 1.24 7.32 5.48
N GLN A 32 1.09 6.00 5.60
CA GLN A 32 1.15 5.28 6.88
C GLN A 32 2.53 5.42 7.54
N ASN A 33 3.59 5.44 6.75
CA ASN A 33 4.96 5.69 7.24
C ASN A 33 5.26 7.18 7.52
N GLN A 34 4.28 8.07 7.32
CA GLN A 34 4.41 9.53 7.56
C GLN A 34 5.57 10.20 6.81
N MET A 35 5.99 9.64 5.68
CA MET A 35 7.12 10.17 4.92
C MET A 35 6.66 11.16 3.86
N ARG A 36 7.41 12.26 3.68
CA ARG A 36 7.25 13.09 2.48
C ARG A 36 7.81 12.36 1.28
N ILE A 37 7.35 12.74 0.09
CA ILE A 37 7.79 12.08 -1.15
C ILE A 37 9.29 12.26 -1.41
N ASP A 38 9.86 13.38 -0.97
CA ASP A 38 11.29 13.67 -1.12
C ASP A 38 12.10 12.72 -0.22
N ASP A 39 11.81 12.71 1.08
CA ASP A 39 12.46 11.83 2.07
C ASP A 39 12.32 10.34 1.72
N ALA A 40 11.15 9.92 1.22
CA ALA A 40 10.93 8.55 0.79
C ALA A 40 11.74 8.21 -0.46
N ALA A 41 11.79 9.10 -1.46
CA ALA A 41 12.57 8.85 -2.66
C ALA A 41 14.07 8.69 -2.33
N ASP A 42 14.58 9.56 -1.45
CA ASP A 42 15.97 9.51 -0.98
C ASP A 42 16.26 8.23 -0.20
N MET A 43 15.40 7.85 0.76
CA MET A 43 15.53 6.60 1.53
C MET A 43 15.49 5.37 0.63
N LEU A 44 14.58 5.36 -0.34
CA LEU A 44 14.43 4.26 -1.29
C LEU A 44 15.55 4.24 -2.34
N GLY A 45 16.35 5.30 -2.49
CA GLY A 45 17.37 5.41 -3.54
C GLY A 45 16.77 5.41 -4.95
N VAL A 46 15.65 6.13 -5.13
CA VAL A 46 14.98 6.38 -6.42
C VAL A 46 14.79 7.88 -6.61
N SER A 47 14.56 8.35 -7.84
CA SER A 47 14.24 9.75 -8.03
C SER A 47 12.82 10.07 -7.55
N LYS A 48 12.61 11.28 -7.04
CA LYS A 48 11.29 11.80 -6.70
C LYS A 48 10.28 11.68 -7.86
N ASP A 49 10.73 11.91 -9.08
CA ASP A 49 9.88 11.78 -10.28
C ASP A 49 9.39 10.33 -10.45
N VAL A 50 10.26 9.34 -10.28
CA VAL A 50 9.89 7.92 -10.36
C VAL A 50 8.84 7.59 -9.30
N LEU A 51 9.07 7.97 -8.04
CA LEU A 51 8.11 7.71 -6.96
C LEU A 51 6.78 8.44 -7.20
N SER A 52 6.83 9.70 -7.66
CA SER A 52 5.64 10.48 -7.99
C SER A 52 4.85 9.86 -9.14
N ARG A 53 5.51 9.42 -10.22
CA ARG A 53 4.85 8.75 -11.34
C ARG A 53 4.17 7.47 -10.89
N LEU A 54 4.88 6.62 -10.14
CA LEU A 54 4.34 5.38 -9.61
C LEU A 54 3.09 5.63 -8.76
N GLU A 55 3.16 6.55 -7.80
CA GLU A 55 2.01 6.88 -6.92
C GLU A 55 0.80 7.44 -7.66
N ASN A 56 1.00 8.08 -8.81
CA ASN A 56 -0.05 8.63 -9.65
C ASN A 56 -0.45 7.66 -10.79
N GLY A 57 -0.05 6.39 -10.72
CA GLY A 57 -0.44 5.35 -11.68
C GLY A 57 0.18 5.49 -13.07
N ARG A 58 1.31 6.18 -13.18
CA ARG A 58 2.06 6.28 -14.44
C ARG A 58 3.10 5.18 -14.53
N ALA A 59 3.39 4.77 -15.76
CA ALA A 59 4.38 3.73 -16.03
C ALA A 59 5.76 4.10 -15.48
N VAL A 60 6.37 3.14 -14.78
CA VAL A 60 7.76 3.11 -14.34
C VAL A 60 8.34 1.75 -14.70
N SER A 61 9.66 1.62 -14.71
CA SER A 61 10.29 0.33 -14.98
C SER A 61 10.08 -0.63 -13.80
N LEU A 62 9.98 -1.94 -14.10
CA LEU A 62 9.67 -2.96 -13.10
C LEU A 62 10.72 -3.05 -11.99
N ASP A 63 12.00 -2.84 -12.30
CA ASP A 63 13.08 -2.78 -11.31
C ASP A 63 12.82 -1.67 -10.26
N LYS A 64 12.33 -0.50 -10.69
CA LYS A 64 11.99 0.60 -9.79
C LYS A 64 10.74 0.31 -8.99
N LEU A 65 9.74 -0.33 -9.60
CA LEU A 65 8.55 -0.78 -8.88
C LEU A 65 8.93 -1.72 -7.73
N PHE A 66 9.65 -2.81 -8.01
CA PHE A 66 10.02 -3.77 -6.97
C PHE A 66 10.91 -3.15 -5.89
N LYS A 67 11.83 -2.25 -6.28
CA LYS A 67 12.65 -1.50 -5.32
C LYS A 67 11.82 -0.62 -4.38
N VAL A 68 10.79 0.05 -4.90
CA VAL A 68 9.88 0.87 -4.08
C VAL A 68 9.01 -0.01 -3.18
N LEU A 69 8.47 -1.12 -3.70
CA LEU A 69 7.65 -2.05 -2.91
C LEU A 69 8.44 -2.60 -1.73
N ASP A 70 9.63 -3.14 -1.98
CA ASP A 70 10.52 -3.70 -0.97
C ASP A 70 10.88 -2.68 0.11
N GLY A 71 11.33 -1.49 -0.29
CA GLY A 71 11.71 -0.45 0.67
C GLY A 71 10.54 0.15 1.47
N LEU A 72 9.29 -0.04 1.03
CA LEU A 72 8.09 0.33 1.80
C LEU A 72 7.50 -0.84 2.61
N GLY A 73 8.11 -2.03 2.52
CA GLY A 73 7.63 -3.25 3.16
C GLY A 73 6.32 -3.77 2.55
N LEU A 74 6.16 -3.59 1.23
CA LEU A 74 5.06 -4.14 0.45
C LEU A 74 5.54 -5.35 -0.35
N ASN A 75 4.63 -6.26 -0.65
CA ASN A 75 4.90 -7.41 -1.51
C ASN A 75 3.83 -7.53 -2.59
N LEU A 76 4.16 -8.20 -3.71
CA LEU A 76 3.24 -8.42 -4.82
C LEU A 76 2.84 -9.89 -4.89
N LEU A 77 1.54 -10.15 -4.74
CA LEU A 77 0.95 -11.48 -4.87
C LEU A 77 0.25 -11.62 -6.23
N VAL A 78 0.58 -12.68 -6.98
CA VAL A 78 -0.04 -12.97 -8.28
C VAL A 78 -0.89 -14.22 -8.14
N VAL A 79 -2.21 -14.08 -8.35
CA VAL A 79 -3.19 -15.17 -8.29
C VAL A 79 -4.08 -15.18 -9.54
N PRO A 80 -4.66 -16.33 -9.92
CA PRO A 80 -5.72 -16.38 -10.92
C PRO A 80 -6.90 -15.46 -10.58
N LYS A 81 -7.50 -14.81 -11.58
CA LYS A 81 -8.62 -13.86 -11.37
C LYS A 81 -9.80 -14.45 -10.59
N ARG A 82 -10.09 -15.74 -10.78
CA ARG A 82 -11.16 -16.46 -10.07
C ARG A 82 -10.91 -16.59 -8.56
N GLU A 83 -9.65 -16.51 -8.13
CA GLU A 83 -9.22 -16.68 -6.74
C GLU A 83 -9.13 -15.34 -6.01
N VAL A 84 -9.23 -14.21 -6.73
CA VAL A 84 -9.19 -12.85 -6.15
C VAL A 84 -10.21 -12.65 -5.03
N PRO A 85 -11.50 -13.06 -5.14
CA PRO A 85 -12.46 -12.87 -4.05
C PRO A 85 -12.04 -13.62 -2.77
N VAL A 86 -11.49 -14.82 -2.90
CA VAL A 86 -11.02 -15.64 -1.77
C VAL A 86 -9.78 -15.02 -1.14
N ALA A 87 -8.80 -14.61 -1.95
CA ALA A 87 -7.58 -13.97 -1.47
C ALA A 87 -7.88 -12.63 -0.76
N ARG A 88 -8.76 -11.80 -1.33
CA ARG A 88 -9.18 -10.53 -0.71
C ARG A 88 -9.87 -10.75 0.62
N LYS A 89 -10.79 -11.73 0.71
CA LYS A 89 -11.48 -12.07 1.95
C LYS A 89 -10.48 -12.50 3.03
N ALA A 90 -9.55 -13.41 2.71
CA ALA A 90 -8.54 -13.86 3.65
C ALA A 90 -7.66 -12.72 4.18
N LEU A 91 -7.27 -11.77 3.32
CA LEU A 91 -6.49 -10.60 3.73
C LEU A 91 -7.29 -9.64 4.65
N HIS A 92 -8.60 -9.50 4.42
CA HIS A 92 -9.47 -8.71 5.31
C HIS A 92 -9.63 -9.36 6.68
N GLU A 93 -9.87 -10.68 6.74
CA GLU A 93 -10.03 -11.43 7.98
C GLU A 93 -8.76 -11.40 8.86
N LEU A 94 -7.57 -11.37 8.25
CA LEU A 94 -6.30 -11.21 8.96
C LEU A 94 -6.07 -9.78 9.47
N ALA A 95 -6.64 -8.77 8.81
CA ALA A 95 -6.47 -7.36 9.16
C ALA A 95 -7.45 -6.92 10.27
N GLU A 96 -8.58 -7.59 10.42
CA GLU A 96 -9.47 -7.39 11.56
C GLU A 96 -8.88 -8.08 12.80
N PRO A 97 -8.59 -7.35 13.89
CA PRO A 97 -8.29 -8.04 15.14
C PRO A 97 -9.52 -8.86 15.49
N THR A 98 -9.35 -10.17 15.61
CA THR A 98 -10.33 -11.03 16.28
C THR A 98 -10.52 -10.48 17.68
N VAL A 99 -11.51 -9.62 17.88
CA VAL A 99 -11.97 -9.23 19.20
C VAL A 99 -12.61 -10.49 19.76
N PRO A 100 -12.02 -11.16 20.78
CA PRO A 100 -12.66 -12.31 21.36
C PRO A 100 -14.00 -11.85 21.94
N ALA A 101 -15.09 -12.50 21.50
CA ALA A 101 -16.45 -12.24 21.91
C ALA A 101 -16.71 -12.71 23.35
N GLY A 102 -15.92 -12.21 24.32
CA GLY A 102 -15.90 -12.70 25.71
C GLY A 102 -15.79 -11.60 26.76
N ALA A 103 -16.21 -10.36 26.48
CA ALA A 103 -16.26 -9.28 27.47
C ALA A 103 -17.63 -8.58 27.52
N ARG A 104 -18.70 -9.34 27.29
CA ARG A 104 -20.08 -8.90 27.55
C ARG A 104 -20.76 -9.85 28.54
N GLU A 105 -20.18 -10.02 29.71
CA GLU A 105 -20.90 -10.51 30.89
C GLU A 105 -20.25 -9.91 32.14
N GLY A 106 -21.03 -9.13 32.88
CA GLY A 106 -20.70 -8.74 34.27
C GLY A 106 -20.34 -7.26 34.49
N ALA A 107 -21.36 -6.40 34.63
CA ALA A 107 -21.45 -5.38 35.67
C ALA A 107 -22.90 -4.86 35.74
#